data_AF-A0A7K7VT01-F1
#
_entry.id   AF-A0A7K7VT01-F1
#
_cell.length_a   1.000
_cell.length_b   1.000
_cell.length_c   1.000
_cell.angle_alpha   90.00
_cell.angle_beta   90.00
_cell.angle_gamma   90.00
#
_symmetry.space_group_name_H-M   'P 1'
#
loop_
_entity.id
_entity.type
_entity.pdbx_description
1 polymer ?
#
loop_
_entity_poly.entity_id
_entity_poly.type
_entity_poly.pdbx_seq_one_letter_code
_entity_poly.pdbx_strand_id
1 'polypeptide(L)'
;MDEQKPPSEDKDSEAPADGAASSEEADGDPLKPPEGASVGPEPERAGAQEPPQAGSAPARRCALCNCAAWSPHGQQELQRFDPPPDWPPWPPAPEPAESLREPPPDAAAPVGFPEPVAPAQLFEPTGHCWVHRCCAAWSAGVPPGTAGLAHVARAVFSGISQKCEHCQRLGATVPCHADGCPRLYHLPCAAPGGCFQCTQTLRLLCPEHV
;
A
#
# COMPACT_ATOMS: atom_id res chain seq x y z
N MET A 1 51.86 25.54 22.22
CA MET A 1 51.30 24.81 21.06
C MET A 1 49.87 24.38 21.45
N ASP A 2 48.93 25.25 21.79
CA ASP A 2 48.68 26.64 21.35
C ASP A 2 48.55 26.78 19.82
N GLU A 3 47.67 27.70 19.43
CA GLU A 3 47.25 28.07 18.07
C GLU A 3 46.26 27.11 17.35
N GLN A 4 45.19 27.56 16.69
CA GLN A 4 44.52 28.88 16.66
C GLN A 4 43.08 28.72 16.06
N LYS A 5 42.12 29.55 16.51
CA LYS A 5 40.81 29.87 15.87
C LYS A 5 40.74 31.41 15.86
N PRO A 6 40.40 32.12 14.76
CA PRO A 6 39.01 32.45 14.36
C PRO A 6 38.90 32.82 12.84
N PRO A 7 37.91 33.59 12.33
CA PRO A 7 36.65 34.10 12.90
C PRO A 7 35.36 33.82 12.07
N SER A 8 34.25 34.28 12.65
CA SER A 8 32.93 34.49 12.06
C SER A 8 32.87 35.66 11.08
N GLU A 9 31.87 35.69 10.20
CA GLU A 9 31.24 36.94 9.76
C GLU A 9 29.79 36.70 9.29
N ASP A 10 28.91 37.61 9.70
CA ASP A 10 27.46 37.58 9.50
C ASP A 10 27.04 38.01 8.09
N LYS A 11 25.80 37.66 7.69
CA LYS A 11 25.13 38.41 6.61
C LYS A 11 23.63 38.58 6.89
N ASP A 12 23.30 39.82 7.17
CA ASP A 12 21.97 40.31 7.52
C ASP A 12 21.09 40.57 6.27
N SER A 13 19.80 40.84 6.55
CA SER A 13 18.93 41.81 5.86
C SER A 13 17.71 41.29 5.06
N GLU A 14 16.58 41.35 5.77
CA GLU A 14 15.31 42.04 5.42
C GLU A 14 14.42 41.63 4.22
N ALA A 15 13.12 41.52 4.51
CA ALA A 15 12.00 41.66 3.57
C ALA A 15 11.48 43.13 3.62
N PRO A 16 10.55 43.58 2.74
CA PRO A 16 9.12 43.52 3.12
C PRO A 16 8.09 43.54 1.97
N ALA A 17 6.80 43.52 2.36
CA ALA A 17 5.64 44.16 1.70
C ALA A 17 5.19 43.65 0.30
N ASP A 18 3.93 43.73 -0.12
CA ASP A 18 2.58 43.78 0.48
C ASP A 18 1.63 43.87 -0.74
N GLY A 19 0.36 43.45 -0.65
CA GLY A 19 -0.52 43.43 -1.82
C GLY A 19 -1.93 42.94 -1.52
N ALA A 20 -2.84 43.88 -1.28
CA ALA A 20 -4.16 43.63 -0.70
C ALA A 20 -5.34 43.93 -1.65
N ALA A 21 -6.55 43.58 -1.19
CA ALA A 21 -7.90 43.93 -1.68
C ALA A 21 -8.41 43.17 -2.93
N SER A 22 -9.48 42.35 -2.84
CA SER A 22 -10.95 42.67 -2.80
C SER A 22 -11.55 42.77 -4.23
N SER A 23 -12.84 42.48 -4.53
CA SER A 23 -14.05 42.35 -3.69
C SER A 23 -15.13 41.42 -4.31
N GLU A 24 -16.13 41.11 -3.48
CA GLU A 24 -17.51 40.71 -3.74
C GLU A 24 -18.37 41.91 -4.27
N GLU A 25 -19.60 41.82 -4.84
CA GLU A 25 -20.52 40.73 -5.23
C GLU A 25 -21.67 41.25 -6.17
N ALA A 26 -22.48 40.33 -6.71
CA ALA A 26 -23.94 40.40 -6.93
C ALA A 26 -24.62 41.03 -8.18
N ASP A 27 -25.77 40.37 -8.50
CA ASP A 27 -27.08 40.87 -9.00
C ASP A 27 -27.44 40.85 -10.51
N GLY A 28 -28.68 40.39 -10.82
CA GLY A 28 -29.29 40.54 -12.16
C GLY A 28 -30.24 39.43 -12.68
N ASP A 29 -31.43 39.26 -12.07
CA ASP A 29 -32.67 38.70 -12.69
C ASP A 29 -33.60 39.92 -13.01
N PRO A 30 -34.62 39.94 -13.92
CA PRO A 30 -35.41 38.84 -14.53
C PRO A 30 -35.69 38.91 -16.05
N LEU A 31 -36.34 37.87 -16.62
CA LEU A 31 -37.68 37.91 -17.30
C LEU A 31 -38.02 36.64 -18.14
N LYS A 32 -39.33 36.39 -18.31
CA LYS A 32 -40.00 35.17 -18.86
C LYS A 32 -41.32 35.61 -19.55
N PRO A 33 -42.07 34.83 -20.42
CA PRO A 33 -41.84 33.64 -21.27
C PRO A 33 -42.07 33.98 -22.79
N PRO A 34 -42.48 33.07 -23.73
CA PRO A 34 -43.78 32.36 -23.77
C PRO A 34 -43.69 30.81 -23.94
N GLU A 35 -44.85 30.15 -23.88
CA GLU A 35 -45.06 28.69 -23.95
C GLU A 35 -44.99 28.09 -25.36
N GLY A 36 -44.74 26.77 -25.47
CA GLY A 36 -44.76 26.05 -26.76
C GLY A 36 -44.59 24.53 -26.63
N ALA A 37 -45.72 23.82 -26.48
CA ALA A 37 -45.96 22.37 -26.57
C ALA A 37 -44.84 21.43 -27.11
N SER A 38 -44.62 20.30 -26.42
CA SER A 38 -45.18 18.98 -26.85
C SER A 38 -44.82 17.83 -25.90
N VAL A 39 -45.72 16.85 -25.80
CA VAL A 39 -45.60 15.65 -24.96
C VAL A 39 -44.79 14.56 -25.66
N GLY A 40 -43.88 13.92 -24.92
CA GLY A 40 -43.28 12.62 -25.26
C GLY A 40 -43.10 11.80 -23.97
N PRO A 41 -43.39 10.49 -23.96
CA PRO A 41 -43.29 9.70 -22.74
C PRO A 41 -41.83 9.42 -22.36
N GLU A 42 -41.49 9.71 -21.11
CA GLU A 42 -40.21 9.33 -20.51
C GLU A 42 -40.20 7.80 -20.26
N PRO A 43 -39.21 7.04 -20.74
CA PRO A 43 -39.13 5.62 -20.45
C PRO A 43 -38.66 5.41 -19.00
N GLU A 44 -39.42 4.63 -18.24
CA GLU A 44 -39.04 4.18 -16.90
C GLU A 44 -37.60 3.65 -16.90
N ARG A 45 -36.74 4.26 -16.07
CA ARG A 45 -35.41 3.71 -15.81
C ARG A 45 -35.59 2.46 -14.97
N ALA A 46 -35.66 1.33 -15.66
CA ALA A 46 -35.62 -0.01 -15.08
C ALA A 46 -34.55 -0.08 -13.98
N GLY A 47 -34.91 -0.74 -12.88
CA GLY A 47 -34.15 -0.71 -11.63
C GLY A 47 -32.67 -1.02 -11.84
N ALA A 48 -31.81 -0.35 -11.06
CA ALA A 48 -30.40 -0.66 -10.99
C ALA A 48 -30.23 -2.15 -10.65
N GLN A 49 -29.87 -2.95 -11.65
CA GLN A 49 -29.46 -4.32 -11.42
C GLN A 49 -28.20 -4.28 -10.58
N GLU A 50 -28.26 -4.89 -9.38
CA GLU A 50 -27.07 -5.18 -8.61
C GLU A 50 -26.04 -5.89 -9.51
N PRO A 51 -24.74 -5.57 -9.39
CA PRO A 51 -23.72 -6.27 -10.16
C PRO A 51 -23.81 -7.77 -9.86
N PRO A 52 -23.62 -8.63 -10.89
CA PRO A 52 -23.84 -10.05 -10.72
C PRO A 52 -22.95 -10.61 -9.61
N GLN A 53 -23.56 -11.33 -8.68
CA GLN A 53 -22.89 -12.12 -7.65
C GLN A 53 -21.98 -13.16 -8.34
N ALA A 54 -20.74 -12.76 -8.61
CA ALA A 54 -19.72 -13.63 -9.15
C ALA A 54 -19.46 -14.73 -8.12
N GLY A 55 -19.52 -16.00 -8.53
CA GLY A 55 -19.24 -17.13 -7.65
C GLY A 55 -17.90 -16.91 -6.94
N SER A 56 -17.92 -16.99 -5.60
CA SER A 56 -16.85 -16.46 -4.75
C SER A 56 -15.50 -17.11 -5.05
N ALA A 57 -14.71 -16.44 -5.89
CA ALA A 57 -13.28 -16.73 -6.00
C ALA A 57 -12.62 -16.32 -4.67
N PRO A 58 -11.71 -17.14 -4.12
CA PRO A 58 -11.13 -16.87 -2.81
C PRO A 58 -10.51 -15.46 -2.77
N ALA A 59 -10.86 -14.69 -1.75
CA ALA A 59 -10.45 -13.30 -1.61
C ALA A 59 -8.91 -13.21 -1.57
N ARG A 60 -8.31 -12.81 -2.69
CA ARG A 60 -6.85 -12.79 -2.87
C ARG A 60 -6.21 -11.78 -1.91
N ARG A 61 -5.17 -12.23 -1.20
CA ARG A 61 -4.44 -11.44 -0.19
C ARG A 61 -2.97 -11.34 -0.52
N CYS A 62 -2.35 -10.24 -0.10
CA CYS A 62 -0.92 -10.04 -0.21
C CYS A 62 -0.16 -10.96 0.75
N ALA A 63 0.72 -11.81 0.24
CA ALA A 63 1.56 -12.73 1.03
C ALA A 63 2.55 -12.03 1.98
N LEU A 64 2.70 -10.70 1.89
CA LEU A 64 3.53 -9.89 2.79
C LEU A 64 2.70 -9.16 3.86
N CYS A 65 1.61 -8.47 3.49
CA CYS A 65 0.86 -7.63 4.42
C CYS A 65 -0.54 -8.16 4.79
N ASN A 66 -0.96 -9.33 4.28
CA ASN A 66 -2.26 -9.98 4.51
C ASN A 66 -3.51 -9.17 4.07
N CYS A 67 -3.34 -7.93 3.60
CA CYS A 67 -4.40 -7.10 3.05
C CYS A 67 -4.94 -7.67 1.73
N ALA A 68 -6.23 -7.45 1.48
CA ALA A 68 -6.88 -7.72 0.20
C ALA A 68 -6.55 -6.61 -0.83
N ALA A 69 -6.94 -6.82 -2.09
CA ALA A 69 -6.56 -6.00 -3.24
C ALA A 69 -6.98 -4.51 -3.19
N TRP A 70 -7.95 -4.14 -2.35
CA TRP A 70 -8.23 -2.74 -2.05
C TRP A 70 -7.57 -2.35 -0.74
N SER A 71 -6.50 -1.56 -0.83
CA SER A 71 -5.95 -0.84 0.32
C SER A 71 -5.75 0.64 -0.02
N PRO A 72 -6.38 1.57 0.72
CA PRO A 72 -6.27 3.01 0.47
C PRO A 72 -4.89 3.59 0.82
N HIS A 73 -3.92 2.77 1.24
CA HIS A 73 -2.60 3.21 1.73
C HIS A 73 -1.51 3.22 0.64
N GLY A 74 -1.86 3.44 -0.63
CA GLY A 74 -0.88 3.56 -1.72
C GLY A 74 -0.11 2.28 -2.07
N GLN A 75 -0.57 1.10 -1.60
CA GLN A 75 0.08 -0.18 -1.86
C GLN A 75 0.04 -0.63 -3.33
N GLN A 76 -0.82 0.01 -4.13
CA GLN A 76 -1.19 -0.33 -5.51
C GLN A 76 -1.85 -1.71 -5.62
N GLU A 77 -2.19 -2.10 -6.85
CA GLU A 77 -2.88 -3.36 -7.14
C GLU A 77 -2.13 -4.60 -6.65
N LEU A 78 -2.90 -5.66 -6.38
CA LEU A 78 -2.39 -6.97 -6.03
C LEU A 78 -1.96 -7.71 -7.30
N GLN A 79 -0.66 -7.93 -7.45
CA GLN A 79 -0.09 -8.59 -8.63
C GLN A 79 0.20 -10.06 -8.32
N ARG A 80 -0.08 -10.93 -9.30
CA ARG A 80 0.37 -12.31 -9.32
C ARG A 80 1.82 -12.34 -9.79
N PHE A 81 2.65 -13.11 -9.09
CA PHE A 81 4.02 -13.36 -9.47
C PHE A 81 4.15 -14.83 -9.89
N ASP A 82 4.48 -15.06 -11.15
CA ASP A 82 4.62 -16.40 -11.72
C ASP A 82 6.03 -16.97 -11.45
N PRO A 83 6.14 -18.26 -11.06
CA PRO A 83 7.43 -18.90 -10.83
C PRO A 83 8.26 -18.93 -12.12
N PRO A 84 9.60 -18.83 -12.03
CA PRO A 84 10.45 -19.03 -13.19
C PRO A 84 10.28 -20.46 -13.75
N PRO A 85 10.55 -20.71 -15.05
CA PRO A 85 10.31 -22.00 -15.69
C PRO A 85 10.95 -23.21 -14.98
N ASP A 86 12.11 -23.00 -14.36
CA ASP A 86 12.89 -24.02 -13.65
C ASP A 86 12.60 -24.08 -12.14
N TRP A 87 11.51 -23.47 -11.66
CA TRP A 87 11.13 -23.51 -10.24
C TRP A 87 10.72 -24.94 -9.83
N PRO A 88 11.17 -25.45 -8.67
CA PRO A 88 10.76 -26.77 -8.21
C PRO A 88 9.25 -26.85 -8.00
N PRO A 89 8.63 -28.03 -8.20
CA PRO A 89 7.21 -28.21 -7.93
C PRO A 89 6.90 -27.85 -6.47
N TRP A 90 5.93 -26.95 -6.31
CA TRP A 90 5.49 -26.53 -4.99
C TRP A 90 4.82 -27.71 -4.26
N PRO A 91 5.14 -27.98 -2.97
CA PRO A 91 4.40 -28.99 -2.23
C PRO A 91 2.91 -28.61 -2.19
N PRO A 92 1.98 -29.56 -2.32
CA PRO A 92 0.58 -29.27 -2.14
C PRO A 92 0.37 -28.64 -0.77
N ALA A 93 -0.50 -27.62 -0.71
CA ALA A 93 -0.93 -27.06 0.56
C ALA A 93 -1.46 -28.21 1.45
N PRO A 94 -1.15 -28.23 2.76
CA PRO A 94 -1.86 -29.11 3.67
C PRO A 94 -3.36 -28.81 3.54
N GLU A 95 -4.20 -29.84 3.67
CA GLU A 95 -5.65 -29.66 3.61
C GLU A 95 -6.08 -28.53 4.56
N PRO A 96 -7.02 -27.66 4.13
CA PRO A 96 -7.26 -26.39 4.81
C PRO A 96 -7.66 -26.63 6.26
N ALA A 97 -6.72 -26.35 7.17
CA ALA A 97 -7.01 -26.30 8.59
C ALA A 97 -8.15 -25.28 8.80
N GLU A 98 -9.22 -25.70 9.47
CA GLU A 98 -10.49 -24.97 9.60
C GLU A 98 -10.38 -23.76 10.55
N SER A 99 -9.39 -22.89 10.32
CA SER A 99 -8.99 -21.80 11.23
C SER A 99 -8.63 -20.50 10.51
N LEU A 100 -8.61 -20.47 9.17
CA LEU A 100 -8.78 -19.22 8.42
C LEU A 100 -10.27 -18.89 8.26
N ARG A 101 -10.96 -18.70 9.40
CA ARG A 101 -12.34 -18.23 9.41
C ARG A 101 -12.36 -16.81 8.83
N GLU A 102 -12.94 -16.66 7.65
CA GLU A 102 -12.97 -15.36 6.98
C GLU A 102 -13.64 -14.32 7.90
N PRO A 103 -13.00 -13.16 8.15
CA PRO A 103 -13.65 -12.09 8.89
C PRO A 103 -14.89 -11.61 8.11
N PRO A 104 -15.91 -11.06 8.78
CA PRO A 104 -17.10 -10.53 8.10
C PRO A 104 -16.69 -9.50 7.03
N PRO A 105 -17.44 -9.38 5.92
CA PRO A 105 -17.00 -8.64 4.72
C PRO A 105 -16.67 -7.15 4.98
N ASP A 106 -17.29 -6.53 5.97
CA ASP A 106 -17.04 -5.15 6.41
C ASP A 106 -15.81 -4.97 7.33
N ALA A 107 -15.23 -6.06 7.85
CA ALA A 107 -14.04 -5.97 8.70
C ALA A 107 -12.77 -5.97 7.84
N ALA A 108 -12.21 -4.77 7.63
CA ALA A 108 -10.88 -4.62 7.05
C ALA A 108 -9.86 -5.48 7.82
N ALA A 109 -9.37 -6.54 7.17
CA ALA A 109 -8.48 -7.50 7.81
C ALA A 109 -7.20 -6.80 8.33
N PRO A 110 -6.75 -7.10 9.56
CA PRO A 110 -5.60 -6.44 10.15
C PRO A 110 -4.34 -6.73 9.34
N VAL A 111 -3.46 -5.72 9.23
CA VAL A 111 -2.19 -5.84 8.50
C VAL A 111 -1.29 -6.89 9.14
N GLY A 112 -0.75 -7.79 8.32
CA GLY A 112 0.17 -8.85 8.74
C GLY A 112 -0.52 -10.06 9.36
N PHE A 113 0.26 -11.13 9.53
CA PHE A 113 -0.24 -12.40 10.05
C PHE A 113 -0.13 -12.44 11.59
N PRO A 114 -1.20 -12.81 12.32
CA PRO A 114 -1.15 -12.89 13.79
C PRO A 114 -0.30 -14.06 14.29
N GLU A 115 -0.18 -15.11 13.48
CA GLU A 115 0.50 -16.37 13.80
C GLU A 115 1.44 -16.77 12.64
N PRO A 116 2.45 -17.64 12.89
CA PRO A 116 3.35 -18.12 11.85
C PRO A 116 2.58 -18.86 10.74
N VAL A 117 2.74 -18.39 9.51
CA VAL A 117 2.09 -19.00 8.34
C VAL A 117 3.10 -19.86 7.59
N ALA A 118 2.76 -21.14 7.37
CA ALA A 118 3.57 -22.01 6.52
C ALA A 118 3.58 -21.48 5.08
N PRO A 119 4.71 -21.49 4.36
CA PRO A 119 4.76 -21.02 2.97
C PRO A 119 3.66 -21.63 2.09
N ALA A 120 3.33 -22.90 2.29
CA ALA A 120 2.33 -23.61 1.51
C ALA A 120 0.90 -23.02 1.59
N GLN A 121 0.62 -22.11 2.54
CA GLN A 121 -0.64 -21.36 2.64
C GLN A 121 -0.61 -20.00 1.91
N LEU A 122 0.58 -19.52 1.51
CA LEU A 122 0.78 -18.21 0.84
C LEU A 122 1.00 -18.31 -0.67
N PHE A 123 1.28 -19.52 -1.17
CA PHE A 123 1.48 -19.80 -2.59
C PHE A 123 0.36 -20.73 -3.08
N GLU A 124 -0.18 -20.46 -4.27
CA GLU A 124 -1.09 -21.35 -4.99
C GLU A 124 -0.37 -22.69 -5.28
N PRO A 125 -1.08 -23.83 -5.43
CA PRO A 125 -0.47 -25.14 -5.75
C PRO A 125 0.40 -25.15 -7.01
N THR A 126 0.18 -24.19 -7.90
CA THR A 126 0.93 -23.92 -9.11
C THR A 126 2.23 -23.14 -8.87
N GLY A 127 2.59 -22.84 -7.62
CA GLY A 127 3.81 -22.12 -7.23
C GLY A 127 3.73 -20.59 -7.27
N HIS A 128 2.56 -20.02 -7.55
CA HIS A 128 2.36 -18.56 -7.68
C HIS A 128 2.04 -17.92 -6.33
N CYS A 129 2.43 -16.67 -6.09
CA CYS A 129 1.90 -15.90 -4.97
C CYS A 129 1.34 -14.54 -5.40
N TRP A 130 0.52 -13.95 -4.54
CA TRP A 130 -0.08 -12.64 -4.76
C TRP A 130 0.54 -11.63 -3.79
N VAL A 131 1.06 -10.52 -4.32
CA VAL A 131 1.74 -9.48 -3.53
C VAL A 131 1.40 -8.11 -4.12
N HIS A 132 1.14 -7.11 -3.29
CA HIS A 132 0.92 -5.74 -3.76
C HIS A 132 2.19 -5.21 -4.43
N ARG A 133 2.06 -4.53 -5.57
CA ARG A 133 3.20 -4.02 -6.35
C ARG A 133 4.18 -3.20 -5.49
N CYS A 134 3.68 -2.32 -4.63
CA CYS A 134 4.56 -1.56 -3.73
C CYS A 134 5.13 -2.43 -2.59
N CYS A 135 4.39 -3.39 -2.03
CA CYS A 135 4.96 -4.29 -1.01
C CYS A 135 6.16 -5.07 -1.55
N ALA A 136 6.08 -5.57 -2.79
CA ALA A 136 7.21 -6.18 -3.47
C ALA A 136 8.36 -5.17 -3.68
N ALA A 137 8.07 -4.01 -4.30
CA ALA A 137 9.10 -3.04 -4.68
C ALA A 137 9.87 -2.39 -3.50
N TRP A 138 9.27 -2.35 -2.31
CA TRP A 138 9.91 -1.84 -1.07
C TRP A 138 10.56 -2.94 -0.23
N SER A 139 10.43 -4.21 -0.60
CA SER A 139 11.01 -5.33 0.13
C SER A 139 12.52 -5.43 -0.05
N ALA A 140 13.23 -5.80 1.01
CA ALA A 140 14.67 -6.06 0.95
C ALA A 140 15.02 -7.12 -0.13
N GLY A 141 15.93 -6.79 -1.04
CA GLY A 141 16.41 -7.70 -2.08
C GLY A 141 15.51 -7.85 -3.32
N VAL A 142 14.45 -7.05 -3.45
CA VAL A 142 13.62 -6.95 -4.66
C VAL A 142 14.04 -5.69 -5.45
N PRO A 143 14.65 -5.82 -6.64
CA PRO A 143 15.02 -4.64 -7.43
C PRO A 143 13.80 -3.91 -8.00
N PRO A 144 13.85 -2.58 -8.19
CA PRO A 144 12.77 -1.83 -8.81
C PRO A 144 12.47 -2.35 -10.22
N GLY A 145 11.20 -2.61 -10.52
CA GLY A 145 10.75 -3.01 -11.86
C GLY A 145 10.91 -4.48 -12.22
N THR A 146 11.41 -5.36 -11.33
CA THR A 146 11.45 -6.81 -11.61
C THR A 146 10.08 -7.46 -11.47
N ALA A 147 9.63 -8.16 -12.52
CA ALA A 147 8.40 -8.94 -12.53
C ALA A 147 8.56 -10.41 -12.07
N GLY A 148 9.80 -10.85 -11.78
CA GLY A 148 10.09 -12.26 -11.51
C GLY A 148 9.84 -12.71 -10.06
N LEU A 149 9.11 -13.81 -9.87
CA LEU A 149 8.79 -14.35 -8.55
C LEU A 149 10.03 -14.64 -7.68
N ALA A 150 11.18 -15.00 -8.25
CA ALA A 150 12.35 -15.41 -7.45
C ALA A 150 12.78 -14.39 -6.38
N HIS A 151 12.65 -13.08 -6.65
CA HIS A 151 12.92 -12.02 -5.67
C HIS A 151 11.78 -11.88 -4.65
N VAL A 152 10.53 -11.91 -5.11
CA VAL A 152 9.34 -11.78 -4.26
C VAL A 152 9.17 -12.98 -3.34
N ALA A 153 9.39 -14.21 -3.82
CA ALA A 153 9.41 -15.42 -3.01
C ALA A 153 10.46 -15.34 -1.91
N ARG A 154 11.67 -14.85 -2.20
CA ARG A 154 12.70 -14.61 -1.16
C ARG A 154 12.24 -13.60 -0.11
N ALA A 155 11.56 -12.52 -0.51
CA ALA A 155 10.96 -11.57 0.43
C ALA A 155 9.84 -12.21 1.27
N VAL A 156 8.98 -13.05 0.68
CA VAL A 156 7.96 -13.80 1.41
C VAL A 156 8.60 -14.77 2.42
N PHE A 157 9.55 -15.60 1.99
CA PHE A 157 10.26 -16.56 2.86
C PHE A 157 11.01 -15.91 4.02
N SER A 158 11.63 -14.73 3.81
CA SER A 158 12.21 -13.98 4.91
C SER A 158 11.10 -13.42 5.81
N GLY A 159 10.12 -12.73 5.21
CA GLY A 159 9.07 -11.97 5.88
C GLY A 159 8.11 -12.78 6.77
N ILE A 160 7.80 -14.04 6.45
CA ILE A 160 6.85 -14.86 7.24
C ILE A 160 7.26 -15.05 8.72
N SER A 161 8.53 -14.86 9.04
CA SER A 161 9.06 -14.95 10.42
C SER A 161 9.39 -13.58 11.04
N GLN A 162 9.26 -12.49 10.28
CA GLN A 162 9.66 -11.15 10.70
C GLN A 162 8.47 -10.33 11.19
N LYS A 163 8.59 -9.79 12.40
CA LYS A 163 7.60 -8.90 13.00
C LYS A 163 7.73 -7.48 12.48
N CYS A 164 6.61 -6.82 12.24
CA CYS A 164 6.57 -5.38 12.01
C CYS A 164 6.74 -4.63 13.34
N GLU A 165 7.66 -3.67 13.39
CA GLU A 165 7.90 -2.84 14.58
C GLU A 165 6.62 -2.13 15.06
N HIS A 166 5.77 -1.68 14.13
CA HIS A 166 4.53 -0.98 14.46
C HIS A 166 3.39 -1.90 14.91
N CYS A 167 2.99 -2.89 14.12
CA CYS A 167 1.80 -3.71 14.41
C CYS A 167 2.11 -5.05 15.11
N GLN A 168 3.39 -5.38 15.31
CA GLN A 168 3.91 -6.60 15.97
C GLN A 168 3.49 -7.94 15.34
N ARG A 169 2.88 -7.90 14.14
CA ARG A 169 2.44 -9.05 13.33
C ARG A 169 3.50 -9.42 12.28
N LEU A 170 3.41 -10.65 11.78
CA LEU A 170 4.38 -11.22 10.84
C LEU A 170 4.16 -10.76 9.39
N GLY A 171 5.19 -10.93 8.54
CA GLY A 171 5.19 -10.54 7.13
C GLY A 171 5.99 -9.26 6.82
N ALA A 172 6.68 -8.70 7.81
CA ALA A 172 7.42 -7.45 7.64
C ALA A 172 8.68 -7.63 6.79
N THR A 173 8.87 -6.76 5.81
CA THR A 173 9.87 -6.93 4.73
C THR A 173 10.51 -5.63 4.25
N VAL A 174 9.96 -4.48 4.66
CA VAL A 174 10.51 -3.15 4.35
C VAL A 174 11.45 -2.73 5.48
N PRO A 175 12.78 -2.69 5.27
CA PRO A 175 13.72 -2.32 6.31
C PRO A 175 13.85 -0.80 6.47
N CYS A 176 14.23 -0.38 7.67
CA CYS A 176 14.87 0.93 7.85
C CYS A 176 16.19 0.96 7.08
N HIS A 177 16.47 2.06 6.36
CA HIS A 177 17.66 2.20 5.52
C HIS A 177 18.93 2.59 6.30
N ALA A 178 18.81 3.03 7.56
CA ALA A 178 19.94 3.33 8.42
C ALA A 178 20.79 2.08 8.71
N ASP A 179 22.11 2.22 8.64
CA ASP A 179 23.06 1.11 8.83
C ASP A 179 22.89 0.45 10.21
N GLY A 180 23.00 -0.88 10.26
CA GLY A 180 22.79 -1.68 11.45
C GLY A 180 21.38 -1.69 12.04
N CYS A 181 20.40 -0.95 11.49
CA CYS A 181 19.06 -0.88 12.07
C CYS A 181 18.25 -2.16 11.79
N PRO A 182 17.81 -2.92 12.83
CA PRO A 182 17.10 -4.20 12.63
C PRO A 182 15.59 -4.03 12.36
N ARG A 183 15.07 -2.80 12.34
CA ARG A 183 13.62 -2.55 12.28
C ARG A 183 13.05 -2.85 10.89
N LEU A 184 12.01 -3.68 10.88
CA LEU A 184 11.25 -4.06 9.70
C LEU A 184 9.80 -3.58 9.84
N TYR A 185 9.20 -3.22 8.71
CA TYR A 185 7.80 -2.79 8.62
C TYR A 185 7.07 -3.52 7.49
N HIS A 186 5.75 -3.62 7.62
CA HIS A 186 4.89 -3.68 6.42
C HIS A 186 4.83 -2.28 5.82
N LEU A 187 4.83 -2.14 4.50
CA LEU A 187 4.63 -0.86 3.83
C LEU A 187 3.42 -0.06 4.36
N PRO A 188 2.20 -0.62 4.48
CA PRO A 188 1.05 0.12 5.05
C PRO A 188 1.20 0.50 6.52
N CYS A 189 2.11 -0.12 7.27
CA CYS A 189 2.40 0.22 8.66
C CYS A 189 3.48 1.31 8.81
N ALA A 190 4.18 1.67 7.73
CA ALA A 190 5.26 2.65 7.78
C ALA A 190 4.78 4.04 8.21
N ALA A 191 3.78 4.61 7.51
CA ALA A 191 3.24 5.93 7.83
C ALA A 191 2.54 5.98 9.22
N PRO A 192 1.64 5.04 9.60
CA PRO A 192 1.10 4.98 10.96
C PRO A 192 2.16 4.74 12.05
N GLY A 193 3.27 4.09 11.70
CA GLY A 193 4.44 3.91 12.56
C GLY A 193 5.41 5.09 12.60
N GLY A 194 5.05 6.26 12.04
CA GLY A 194 5.88 7.47 12.05
C GLY A 194 7.12 7.42 11.17
N CYS A 195 7.22 6.46 10.23
CA CYS A 195 8.37 6.31 9.37
C CYS A 195 8.36 7.31 8.21
N PHE A 196 9.52 7.90 7.91
CA PHE A 196 9.71 8.61 6.65
C PHE A 196 9.82 7.63 5.48
N GLN A 197 9.24 7.99 4.34
CA GLN A 197 9.16 7.15 3.14
C GLN A 197 9.49 7.99 1.89
N CYS A 198 10.63 7.72 1.27
CA CYS A 198 11.01 8.37 0.01
C CYS A 198 10.56 7.51 -1.18
N THR A 199 9.44 7.88 -1.81
CA THR A 199 8.88 7.17 -2.98
C THR A 199 9.80 7.18 -4.21
N GLN A 200 10.67 8.18 -4.34
CA GLN A 200 11.65 8.27 -5.44
C GLN A 200 12.79 7.26 -5.31
N THR A 201 13.19 6.89 -4.09
CA THR A 201 14.30 5.97 -3.83
C THR A 201 13.85 4.62 -3.25
N LEU A 202 12.57 4.47 -2.93
CA LEU A 202 11.96 3.32 -2.25
C LEU A 202 12.65 2.99 -0.91
N ARG A 203 13.05 4.04 -0.18
CA ARG A 203 13.72 3.95 1.12
C ARG A 203 12.81 4.38 2.26
N LEU A 204 12.82 3.59 3.33
CA LEU A 204 12.14 3.88 4.59
C LEU A 204 13.17 4.25 5.67
N LEU A 205 12.84 5.21 6.53
CA LEU A 205 13.58 5.50 7.76
C LEU A 205 12.61 5.41 8.94
N CYS A 206 12.96 4.65 9.97
CA CYS A 206 12.16 4.54 11.19
C CYS A 206 12.23 5.84 12.00
N PRO A 207 11.31 6.12 12.95
CA PRO A 207 11.24 7.38 13.71
C PRO A 207 12.57 7.85 14.33
N GLU A 208 13.43 6.94 14.78
CA GLU A 208 14.74 7.27 15.38
C GLU A 208 15.83 7.68 14.36
N HIS A 209 15.52 7.65 13.05
CA HIS A 209 16.46 7.89 11.95
C HIS A 209 15.89 8.81 10.87
N VAL A 210 14.87 9.62 11.18
CA VAL A 210 14.27 10.63 10.28
C VAL A 210 15.01 11.96 10.40
#